data_AF-J2JE99-F1
#
_entry.id   AF-J2JE99-F1
#
_cell.length_a   1.000
_cell.length_b   1.000
_cell.length_c   1.000
_cell.angle_alpha   90.00
_cell.angle_beta   90.00
_cell.angle_gamma   90.00
#
_symmetry.space_group_name_H-M   'P 1'
#
loop_
_entity.id
_entity.type
_entity.pdbx_description
1 polymer ?
#
loop_
_entity_poly.entity_id
_entity_poly.type
_entity_poly.pdbx_seq_one_letter_code
_entity_poly.pdbx_strand_id
1 'polypeptide(L)' 'MPVVRAKFVCESVTNFEGSKTAKLRAVYGTAEENADFTKYTPNGSIEVNITNDAPADGVFKPGKNYFVDFTEIE' A
#
# COMPACT_ATOMS: atom_id res chain seq x y z
N MET A 1 18.29 2.56 -3.59
CA MET A 1 17.27 2.47 -4.66
C MET A 1 16.36 1.31 -4.30
N PRO A 2 15.04 1.40 -4.46
CA PRO A 2 14.16 0.28 -4.13
C PRO A 2 14.51 -0.93 -4.98
N VAL A 3 14.63 -2.10 -4.34
CA VAL A 3 14.91 -3.37 -5.04
C VAL A 3 13.65 -3.85 -5.77
N VAL A 4 12.48 -3.52 -5.22
CA VAL A 4 11.17 -3.83 -5.81
C VAL A 4 10.23 -2.65 -5.55
N ARG A 5 9.51 -2.21 -6.58
CA ARG A 5 8.39 -1.27 -6.47
C ARG A 5 7.08 -1.96 -6.87
N ALA A 6 6.05 -1.80 -6.04
CA ALA A 6 4.74 -2.40 -6.27
C ALA A 6 3.62 -1.36 -6.09
N LYS A 7 2.57 -1.47 -6.90
CA LYS A 7 1.38 -0.61 -6.85
C LYS A 7 0.26 -1.26 -6.06
N PHE A 8 -0.20 -0.56 -5.04
CA PHE A 8 -1.29 -0.95 -4.17
C PHE A 8 -2.44 0.06 -4.26
N VAL A 9 -3.68 -0.42 -4.17
CA VAL A 9 -4.87 0.42 -4.00
C VAL A 9 -5.31 0.36 -2.56
N CYS A 10 -5.60 1.52 -1.96
CA CYS A 10 -6.25 1.58 -0.67
C CYS A 10 -7.71 1.16 -0.82
N GLU A 11 -8.07 0.04 -0.19
CA GLU A 11 -9.44 -0.48 -0.22
C GLU A 11 -10.33 0.24 0.78
N SER A 12 -9.81 0.44 1.99
CA SER A 12 -10.57 1.06 3.07
C SER A 12 -9.66 1.75 4.08
N VAL A 13 -10.25 2.73 4.76
CA VAL A 13 -9.68 3.36 5.95
C VAL A 13 -10.77 3.33 7.02
N THR A 14 -10.52 2.60 8.10
CA THR A 14 -11.42 2.52 9.25
C THR A 14 -10.90 3.44 10.34
N ASN A 15 -11.74 4.36 10.83
CA ASN A 15 -11.38 5.26 11.91
C ASN A 15 -11.76 4.64 13.26
N PHE A 16 -10.87 4.78 14.24
CA PHE A 16 -11.06 4.40 15.63
C PHE A 16 -10.79 5.63 16.51
N GLU A 17 -11.11 5.51 17.80
CA GLU A 17 -10.72 6.52 18.78
C GLU A 17 -9.19 6.52 18.92
N GLY A 18 -8.54 7.61 18.47
CA GLY A 18 -7.09 7.79 18.54
C GLY A 18 -6.25 7.12 17.42
N SER A 19 -6.85 6.33 16.53
CA SER A 19 -6.12 5.70 15.42
C SER A 19 -6.99 5.43 14.19
N LYS A 20 -6.35 5.04 13.09
CA LYS A 20 -6.98 4.64 11.83
C LYS A 20 -6.29 3.40 11.31
N THR A 21 -7.05 2.49 10.71
CA THR A 21 -6.49 1.33 10.02
C THR A 21 -6.74 1.47 8.53
N ALA A 22 -5.67 1.57 7.75
CA ALA A 22 -5.72 1.54 6.29
C ALA A 22 -5.44 0.12 5.79
N LYS A 23 -6.32 -0.40 4.93
CA LYS A 23 -6.13 -1.66 4.21
C LYS A 23 -5.85 -1.37 2.75
N LEU A 24 -4.80 -1.97 2.22
CA LEU A 24 -4.41 -1.88 0.84
C LEU A 24 -4.25 -3.27 0.24
N ARG A 25 -4.53 -3.39 -1.06
CA ARG A 25 -4.26 -4.60 -1.83
C ARG A 25 -3.44 -4.30 -3.07
N ALA A 26 -2.68 -5.29 -3.52
CA ALA A 26 -1.98 -5.20 -4.79
C ALA A 26 -2.98 -4.96 -5.94
N VAL A 27 -2.62 -4.07 -6.86
CA VAL A 27 -3.41 -3.81 -8.07
C VAL A 27 -3.07 -4.83 -9.15
N TYR A 28 -4.07 -5.43 -9.75
CA TYR A 28 -3.89 -6.23 -10.96
C TYR A 28 -3.84 -5.29 -12.18
N GLY A 29 -2.74 -5.29 -12.94
CA GLY A 29 -2.60 -4.36 -14.06
C GLY A 29 -1.64 -4.88 -15.13
N THR A 30 -2.08 -4.79 -16.39
CA THR A 30 -1.31 -5.17 -17.56
C THR A 30 -0.15 -4.19 -17.78
N ALA A 31 1.06 -4.74 -17.71
CA ALA A 31 2.24 -4.42 -18.52
C ALA A 31 3.37 -3.51 -18.00
N GLU A 32 3.23 -2.60 -17.02
CA GLU A 32 4.42 -1.76 -16.66
C GLU A 32 4.65 -1.47 -15.16
N GLU A 33 3.64 -1.45 -14.29
CA GLU A 33 3.83 -0.99 -12.89
C GLU A 33 4.01 -2.09 -11.84
N ASN A 34 3.70 -3.35 -12.16
CA ASN A 34 3.78 -4.51 -11.23
C ASN A 34 4.56 -5.69 -11.80
N ALA A 35 5.30 -5.46 -12.89
CA ALA A 35 6.05 -6.50 -13.60
C ALA A 35 7.19 -7.11 -12.77
N ASP A 36 7.67 -6.40 -11.74
CA ASP A 36 8.84 -6.78 -10.95
C ASP A 36 8.56 -7.85 -9.88
N PHE A 37 7.31 -8.07 -9.46
CA PHE A 37 6.98 -9.05 -8.40
C PHE A 37 6.14 -10.24 -8.91
N THR A 38 5.17 -10.05 -9.82
CA THR A 38 4.48 -11.20 -10.46
C THR A 38 3.98 -10.85 -11.86
N LYS A 39 4.17 -11.75 -12.83
CA LYS A 39 3.76 -11.57 -14.23
C LYS A 39 2.28 -11.87 -14.51
N TYR A 40 1.59 -12.58 -13.61
CA TYR A 40 0.24 -13.12 -13.89
C TYR A 40 -0.80 -12.94 -12.77
N THR A 41 -0.43 -12.92 -11.49
CA THR A 41 -1.39 -12.81 -10.36
C THR A 41 -0.74 -12.14 -9.16
N PRO A 42 -0.58 -10.81 -9.16
CA PRO A 42 0.00 -10.11 -8.02
C PRO A 42 -0.96 -10.20 -6.84
N ASN A 43 -0.52 -10.89 -5.79
CA ASN A 43 -1.20 -10.95 -4.51
C ASN A 43 -0.33 -10.25 -3.47
N GLY A 44 -0.93 -9.34 -2.72
CA GLY A 44 -0.34 -8.70 -1.58
C GLY A 44 -1.42 -7.94 -0.83
N SER A 45 -1.38 -8.00 0.49
CA SER A 45 -2.20 -7.20 1.39
C SER A 45 -1.30 -6.44 2.34
N ILE A 46 -1.66 -5.19 2.61
CA ILE A 46 -1.01 -4.36 3.61
C ILE A 46 -2.10 -3.84 4.53
N GLU A 47 -1.89 -4.00 5.83
CA GLU A 47 -2.74 -3.43 6.87
C GLU A 47 -1.86 -2.58 7.78
N VAL A 48 -2.14 -1.28 7.83
CA VAL A 48 -1.37 -0.32 8.63
C VAL A 48 -2.29 0.31 9.65
N ASN A 49 -1.94 0.20 10.93
CA ASN A 49 -2.54 1.02 11.98
C ASN A 49 -1.73 2.32 12.12
N ILE A 50 -2.42 3.45 12.13
CA ILE A 50 -1.86 4.79 12.08
C ILE A 50 -2.46 5.55 13.26
N THR A 51 -1.62 5.99 14.18
CA THR A 51 -2.03 6.91 15.26
C THR A 51 -2.50 8.22 14.65
N ASN A 52 -3.57 8.80 15.20
CA ASN A 52 -3.99 10.15 14.81
C ASN A 52 -2.84 11.15 15.02
N ASP A 53 -2.77 12.18 14.18
CA ASP A 53 -1.72 13.21 14.18
C ASP A 53 -0.30 12.73 13.82
N ALA A 54 -0.11 11.44 13.50
CA ALA A 54 1.14 10.98 12.90
C ALA A 54 1.32 11.58 11.49
N PRO A 55 2.55 11.69 10.97
CA PRO A 55 2.79 12.17 9.59
C PRO A 55 2.07 11.37 8.50
N ALA A 56 1.72 10.11 8.79
CA ALA A 56 0.96 9.23 7.91
C ALA A 56 -0.57 9.42 8.01
N ASP A 57 -1.07 10.23 8.95
CA ASP A 57 -2.49 10.51 9.07
C ASP A 57 -2.99 11.29 7.84
N GLY A 58 -4.13 10.86 7.28
CA GLY A 58 -4.73 11.43 6.09
C GLY A 58 -4.02 11.12 4.76
N VAL A 59 -2.91 10.38 4.79
CA VAL A 59 -2.18 9.98 3.58
C VAL A 59 -2.97 8.97 2.75
N PHE A 60 -3.52 7.93 3.40
CA PHE A 60 -4.28 6.88 2.73
C PHE A 60 -5.74 7.29 2.52
N LYS A 61 -6.22 7.10 1.29
CA LYS A 61 -7.57 7.45 0.86
C LYS A 61 -8.17 6.29 0.07
N PRO A 62 -9.38 5.81 0.41
CA PRO A 62 -10.03 4.72 -0.32
C PRO A 62 -10.11 5.00 -1.83
N GLY A 63 -9.81 3.99 -2.63
CA GLY A 63 -9.77 4.05 -4.10
C GLY A 63 -8.54 4.72 -4.70
N LYS A 64 -7.60 5.25 -3.89
CA LYS A 64 -6.34 5.81 -4.39
C LYS A 64 -5.24 4.76 -4.48
N ASN A 65 -4.38 4.93 -5.47
CA ASN A 65 -3.23 4.06 -5.71
C ASN A 65 -1.97 4.68 -5.09
N TYR A 66 -1.11 3.82 -4.55
CA TYR A 66 0.14 4.16 -3.89
C TYR A 66 1.23 3.21 -4.39
N PHE A 67 2.45 3.72 -4.54
CA PHE A 67 3.62 2.87 -4.70
C PHE A 67 4.15 2.46 -3.34
N VAL A 68 4.57 1.21 -3.25
CA VAL A 68 5.27 0.62 -2.12
C VAL A 68 6.65 0.22 -2.60
N ASP A 69 7.65 0.71 -1.89
CA ASP A 69 9.06 0.51 -2.21
C ASP A 69 9.68 -0.41 -1.16
N PHE A 70 10.12 -1.59 -1.58
CA PHE A 70 10.87 -2.49 -0.71
C PHE A 70 12.35 -2.15 -0.78
N THR A 71 12.89 -1.80 0.38
CA THR A 71 14.32 -1.58 0.58
C THR A 71 14.80 -2.56 1.63
N GLU A 72 15.78 -3.39 1.27
CA GLU A 72 16.42 -4.31 2.22
C GLU A 72 17.19 -3.52 3.28
N ILE A 73 17.10 -3.98 4.54
CA ILE A 73 17.83 -3.42 5.68
C ILE A 73 18.77 -4.52 6.22
N GLU A 74 19.97 -4.13 6.63
CA GLU A 74 20.98 -5.01 7.25
C GLU A 74 20.68 -5.31 8.73
#